data_AF-F5RJG6-F1
#
_entry.id   AF-F5RJG6-F1
#
_cell.length_a   1.000
_cell.length_b   1.000
_cell.length_c   1.000
_cell.angle_alpha   90.00
_cell.angle_beta   90.00
_cell.angle_gamma   90.00
#
_symmetry.space_group_name_H-M   'P 1'
#
loop_
_entity.id
_entity.type
_entity.pdbx_description
1 polymer ?
#
loop_
_entity_poly.entity_id
_entity_poly.type
_entity_poly.pdbx_seq_one_letter_code
_entity_poly.pdbx_strand_id
1 'polypeptide(L)'
;MPAIEGCQVPHEEGVLGIMKWVSHTSLTATIAYAVTADPLCTAAAAVGAVLPDKVEGTPQSVGWHTWRSRHRGWSHWPMLYLALIGGLREAQRYFFYDAAFFTVLTWIFIGALCHIAEDAVCGKVPFLYPTQKIGMRLFTVGSFREYLFVLVCIVVVYAGQYFLRM
;
A
#
# COMPACT_ATOMS: atom_id res chain seq x y z
N MET A 1 -18.03 6.68 -43.66
CA MET A 1 -16.88 6.07 -42.95
C MET A 1 -16.97 6.51 -41.49
N PRO A 2 -16.99 5.57 -40.53
CA PRO A 2 -17.78 5.68 -39.31
C PRO A 2 -17.10 6.49 -38.21
N ALA A 3 -17.94 7.07 -37.36
CA ALA A 3 -17.61 7.77 -36.13
C ALA A 3 -16.96 6.82 -35.12
N ILE A 4 -15.92 7.30 -34.46
CA ILE A 4 -15.27 6.68 -33.30
C ILE A 4 -16.15 6.90 -32.07
N GLU A 5 -17.07 5.96 -31.82
CA GLU A 5 -17.82 5.86 -30.57
C GLU A 5 -16.92 5.39 -29.41
N GLY A 6 -17.01 6.10 -28.28
CA GLY A 6 -16.97 5.45 -26.97
C GLY A 6 -15.62 5.23 -26.31
N CYS A 7 -14.86 6.29 -26.04
CA CYS A 7 -13.99 6.31 -24.85
C CYS A 7 -14.50 7.42 -23.92
N GLN A 8 -15.61 7.15 -23.23
CA GLN A 8 -16.01 8.00 -22.11
C GLN A 8 -15.03 7.78 -20.97
N VAL A 9 -14.03 8.66 -20.88
CA VAL A 9 -13.31 8.91 -19.64
C VAL A 9 -14.35 9.49 -18.68
N PRO A 10 -14.65 8.85 -17.53
CA PRO A 10 -15.65 9.38 -16.61
C PRO A 10 -15.19 10.75 -16.13
N HIS A 11 -15.98 11.76 -16.46
CA HIS A 11 -15.76 13.16 -16.13
C HIS A 11 -16.86 13.56 -15.14
N GLU A 12 -16.63 13.38 -13.84
CA GLU A 12 -17.35 14.02 -12.72
C GLU A 12 -16.41 13.94 -11.49
N GLU A 13 -15.68 15.00 -11.13
CA GLU A 13 -16.08 16.17 -10.34
C GLU A 13 -16.38 15.87 -8.86
N GLY A 14 -15.50 16.37 -7.99
CA GLY A 14 -15.80 16.77 -6.60
C GLY A 14 -16.04 15.66 -5.58
N VAL A 15 -15.19 15.57 -4.55
CA VAL A 15 -15.38 14.76 -3.32
C VAL A 15 -15.11 13.25 -3.43
N LEU A 16 -15.33 12.58 -4.58
CA LEU A 16 -15.12 11.12 -4.71
C LEU A 16 -13.71 10.67 -5.21
N GLY A 17 -12.75 11.59 -5.29
CA GLY A 17 -11.36 11.31 -5.68
C GLY A 17 -10.41 10.96 -4.52
N ILE A 18 -10.89 11.06 -3.28
CA ILE A 18 -10.08 10.99 -2.05
C ILE A 18 -9.76 9.53 -1.64
N MET A 19 -10.51 8.54 -2.11
CA MET A 19 -10.71 7.27 -1.38
C MET A 19 -9.89 6.05 -1.85
N LYS A 20 -8.86 6.20 -2.70
CA LYS A 20 -8.07 5.02 -3.15
C LYS A 20 -6.89 4.69 -2.23
N TRP A 21 -6.31 5.70 -1.57
CA TRP A 21 -5.15 5.55 -0.69
C TRP A 21 -5.50 5.70 0.77
N VAL A 22 -6.53 6.49 1.09
CA VAL A 22 -6.77 6.96 2.46
C VAL A 22 -7.01 5.81 3.42
N SER A 23 -7.82 4.82 3.05
CA SER A 23 -8.05 3.62 3.84
C SER A 23 -6.75 2.89 4.17
N HIS A 24 -5.96 2.62 3.13
CA HIS A 24 -4.74 1.84 3.24
C HIS A 24 -3.65 2.59 4.02
N THR A 25 -3.43 3.86 3.69
CA THR A 25 -2.55 4.77 4.41
C THR A 25 -2.96 4.91 5.88
N SER A 26 -4.26 5.05 6.19
CA SER A 26 -4.73 5.23 7.57
C SER A 26 -4.53 3.96 8.40
N LEU A 27 -4.83 2.79 7.83
CA LEU A 27 -4.62 1.51 8.52
C LEU A 27 -3.13 1.25 8.73
N THR A 28 -2.31 1.43 7.69
CA THR A 28 -0.85 1.29 7.77
C THR A 28 -0.25 2.25 8.80
N ALA A 29 -0.65 3.53 8.82
CA ALA A 29 -0.20 4.50 9.80
C ALA A 29 -0.61 4.09 11.24
N THR A 30 -1.84 3.60 11.40
CA THR A 30 -2.32 3.13 12.71
C THR A 30 -1.48 1.94 13.21
N ILE A 31 -1.22 0.96 12.34
CA ILE A 31 -0.37 -0.19 12.67
C ILE A 31 1.03 0.27 13.06
N ALA A 32 1.66 1.13 12.24
CA ALA A 32 3.00 1.65 12.50
C ALA A 32 3.08 2.39 13.84
N TYR A 33 2.10 3.26 14.14
CA TYR A 33 2.06 4.00 15.40
C TYR A 33 1.82 3.08 16.60
N ALA A 34 0.92 2.10 16.48
CA ALA A 34 0.66 1.14 17.56
C ALA A 34 1.90 0.32 17.93
N VAL A 35 2.70 -0.07 16.92
CA VAL A 35 3.93 -0.85 17.10
C VAL A 35 5.08 -0.01 17.64
N THR A 36 5.25 1.23 17.18
CA THR A 36 6.44 2.03 17.46
C THR A 36 6.26 3.13 18.51
N ALA A 37 5.04 3.65 18.65
CA ALA A 37 4.75 4.93 19.28
C ALA A 37 5.60 6.11 18.73
N ASP A 38 6.17 5.98 17.53
CA ASP A 38 7.05 6.95 16.90
C ASP A 38 6.35 7.64 15.71
N PRO A 39 6.12 8.96 15.78
CA PRO A 39 5.52 9.72 14.68
C PRO A 39 6.32 9.70 13.37
N LEU A 40 7.65 9.63 13.42
CA LEU A 40 8.51 9.60 12.25
C LEU A 40 8.39 8.26 11.52
N CYS A 41 8.43 7.15 12.25
CA CYS A 41 8.20 5.81 11.69
C CYS A 41 6.78 5.70 11.10
N THR A 42 5.80 6.31 11.77
CA THR A 42 4.41 6.37 11.31
C THR A 42 4.28 7.14 10.00
N ALA A 43 4.87 8.32 9.91
CA ALA A 43 4.86 9.13 8.68
C ALA A 43 5.59 8.42 7.53
N ALA A 44 6.72 7.78 7.81
CA ALA A 44 7.47 6.99 6.84
C ALA A 44 6.63 5.83 6.29
N ALA A 45 5.95 5.08 7.15
CA ALA A 45 5.06 4.00 6.75
C ALA A 45 3.86 4.51 5.93
N ALA A 46 3.27 5.64 6.32
CA ALA A 46 2.18 6.27 5.58
C ALA A 46 2.60 6.67 4.14
N VAL A 47 3.79 7.26 3.99
CA VAL A 47 4.38 7.55 2.66
C VAL A 47 4.61 6.26 1.87
N GLY A 48 5.16 5.24 2.52
CA GLY A 48 5.40 3.92 1.96
C GLY A 48 4.14 3.25 1.43
N ALA A 49 3.01 3.40 2.12
CA ALA A 49 1.73 2.82 1.72
C ALA A 49 1.24 3.32 0.35
N VAL A 50 1.62 4.53 -0.06
CA VAL A 50 1.20 5.11 -1.35
C VAL A 50 2.14 4.69 -2.50
N LEU A 51 3.35 4.25 -2.17
CA LEU A 51 4.43 4.04 -3.14
C LEU A 51 4.10 3.01 -4.23
N PRO A 52 3.60 1.78 -3.92
CA PRO A 52 3.36 0.74 -4.92
C PRO A 52 2.52 1.21 -6.10
N ASP A 53 1.44 1.92 -5.81
CA ASP A 53 0.51 2.38 -6.83
C ASP A 53 0.94 3.70 -7.47
N LYS A 54 1.62 4.58 -6.73
CA LYS A 54 2.19 5.79 -7.32
C LYS A 54 3.18 5.45 -8.43
N VAL A 55 3.96 4.37 -8.25
CA VAL A 55 4.89 3.84 -9.27
C VAL A 55 4.17 3.33 -10.51
N GLU A 56 2.96 2.76 -10.38
CA GLU A 56 2.16 2.30 -11.53
C GLU A 56 1.49 3.46 -12.27
N GLY A 57 1.34 4.61 -11.59
CA GLY A 57 0.71 5.80 -12.14
C GLY A 57 -0.81 5.69 -12.15
N THR A 58 -1.44 6.49 -13.01
CA THR A 58 -2.91 6.57 -13.13
C THR A 58 -3.36 6.21 -14.54
N PRO A 59 -4.60 5.75 -14.72
CA PRO A 59 -5.16 5.55 -16.05
C PRO A 59 -5.10 6.80 -16.94
N GLN A 60 -5.21 7.99 -16.34
CA GLN A 60 -5.10 9.27 -17.02
C GLN A 60 -3.69 9.55 -17.52
N SER A 61 -2.65 9.09 -16.80
CA SER A 61 -1.25 9.37 -17.15
C SER A 61 -0.67 8.40 -18.17
N VAL A 62 -1.08 7.12 -18.17
CA VAL A 62 -0.48 6.08 -19.05
C VAL A 62 -1.49 5.37 -19.96
N GLY A 63 -2.78 5.73 -19.88
CA GLY A 63 -3.87 5.06 -20.61
C GLY A 63 -4.44 3.86 -19.86
N TRP A 64 -5.75 3.64 -19.95
CA TRP A 64 -6.47 2.60 -19.20
C TRP A 64 -5.93 1.18 -19.44
N HIS A 65 -5.70 0.78 -20.70
CA HIS A 65 -5.22 -0.55 -21.04
C HIS A 65 -3.80 -0.82 -20.51
N THR A 66 -2.90 0.16 -20.66
CA THR A 66 -1.51 0.08 -20.16
C THR A 66 -1.46 0.05 -18.64
N TRP A 67 -2.26 0.89 -17.98
CA TRP A 67 -2.37 0.88 -16.53
C TRP A 67 -2.91 -0.47 -16.04
N ARG A 68 -4.02 -0.96 -16.64
CA ARG A 68 -4.68 -2.21 -16.24
C ARG A 68 -3.77 -3.43 -16.37
N SER A 69 -2.91 -3.48 -17.39
CA SER A 69 -1.98 -4.60 -17.60
C SER A 69 -0.80 -4.59 -16.64
N ARG A 70 -0.38 -3.40 -16.19
CA ARG A 70 0.69 -3.22 -15.19
C ARG A 70 0.19 -3.28 -13.76
N HIS A 71 -1.07 -2.93 -13.52
CA HIS A 71 -1.61 -2.74 -12.19
C HIS A 71 -1.55 -4.03 -11.36
N ARG A 72 -1.05 -3.92 -10.14
CA ARG A 72 -0.73 -5.04 -9.25
C ARG A 72 0.25 -6.02 -9.90
N GLY A 73 1.29 -5.43 -10.49
CA GLY A 73 2.40 -6.12 -11.14
C GLY A 73 3.66 -6.06 -10.28
N TRP A 74 4.75 -5.56 -10.85
CA TRP A 74 6.05 -5.54 -10.18
C TRP A 74 6.08 -4.68 -8.92
N SER A 75 5.50 -3.49 -8.92
CA SER A 75 5.52 -2.61 -7.73
C SER A 75 4.69 -3.15 -6.56
N HIS A 76 3.79 -4.11 -6.82
CA HIS A 76 3.00 -4.82 -5.81
C HIS A 76 3.58 -6.19 -5.45
N TRP A 77 4.81 -6.49 -5.87
CA TRP A 77 5.46 -7.74 -5.54
C TRP A 77 6.18 -7.63 -4.18
N PRO A 78 5.68 -8.29 -3.12
CA PRO A 78 6.20 -8.08 -1.76
C PRO A 78 7.67 -8.50 -1.62
N MET A 79 8.14 -9.45 -2.42
CA MET A 79 9.53 -9.91 -2.39
C MET A 79 10.54 -8.80 -2.73
N LEU A 80 10.15 -7.80 -3.53
CA LEU A 80 11.03 -6.64 -3.81
C LEU A 80 11.32 -5.86 -2.53
N TYR A 81 10.28 -5.51 -1.77
CA TYR A 81 10.43 -4.73 -0.54
C TYR A 81 11.11 -5.55 0.55
N LEU A 82 10.84 -6.86 0.64
CA LEU A 82 11.55 -7.75 1.56
C LEU A 82 13.05 -7.83 1.22
N ALA A 83 13.40 -7.94 -0.06
CA ALA A 83 14.79 -7.94 -0.50
C ALA A 83 15.48 -6.60 -0.19
N LEU A 84 14.79 -5.46 -0.41
CA LEU A 84 15.30 -4.13 -0.07
C LEU A 84 15.51 -3.96 1.44
N ILE A 85 14.56 -4.38 2.28
CA ILE A 85 14.71 -4.38 3.74
C ILE A 85 15.89 -5.26 4.16
N GLY A 86 16.05 -6.46 3.57
CA GLY A 86 17.19 -7.33 3.81
C GLY A 86 18.53 -6.66 3.45
N GLY A 87 18.58 -5.98 2.31
CA GLY A 87 19.73 -5.18 1.89
C GLY A 87 20.04 -4.04 2.86
N LEU A 88 19.03 -3.32 3.35
CA LEU A 88 19.22 -2.29 4.38
C LEU A 88 19.76 -2.86 5.68
N ARG A 89 19.30 -4.04 6.10
CA ARG A 89 19.79 -4.72 7.30
C ARG A 89 21.26 -5.12 7.17
N GLU A 90 21.66 -5.64 6.02
CA GLU A 90 23.07 -5.95 5.76
C GLU A 90 23.91 -4.67 5.73
N ALA A 91 23.36 -3.60 5.14
CA ALA A 91 24.07 -2.34 4.99
C ALA A 91 24.34 -1.60 6.32
N GLN A 92 23.66 -1.99 7.41
CA GLN A 92 23.96 -1.49 8.77
C GLN A 92 25.39 -1.79 9.23
N ARG A 93 26.07 -2.72 8.56
CA ARG A 93 27.45 -3.13 8.87
C ARG A 93 28.52 -2.23 8.26
N TYR A 94 28.15 -1.30 7.37
CA TYR A 94 29.11 -0.43 6.69
C TYR A 94 29.20 0.96 7.35
N PHE A 95 30.32 1.64 7.10
CA PHE A 95 30.68 2.92 7.74
C PHE A 95 29.76 4.10 7.39
N PHE A 96 28.93 3.99 6.34
CA PHE A 96 27.98 5.04 5.92
C PHE A 96 26.58 4.85 6.52
N TYR A 97 26.42 3.95 7.49
CA TYR A 97 25.15 3.73 8.17
C TYR A 97 24.73 4.96 8.99
N ASP A 98 23.53 5.45 8.71
CA ASP A 98 22.84 6.44 9.54
C ASP A 98 21.54 5.82 10.10
N ALA A 99 21.42 5.77 11.41
CA ALA A 99 20.32 5.04 12.05
C ALA A 99 18.94 5.62 11.72
N ALA A 100 18.82 6.95 11.66
CA ALA A 100 17.56 7.62 11.38
C ALA A 100 17.13 7.40 9.92
N PHE A 101 18.05 7.63 8.97
CA PHE A 101 17.80 7.44 7.55
C PHE A 101 17.39 5.99 7.24
N PHE A 102 18.14 5.01 7.74
CA PHE A 102 17.83 3.60 7.50
C PHE A 102 16.53 3.17 8.17
N THR A 103 16.20 3.73 9.34
CA THR A 103 14.91 3.48 10.00
C THR A 103 13.76 4.03 9.16
N VAL A 104 13.85 5.28 8.72
CA VAL A 104 12.84 5.90 7.84
C VAL A 104 12.67 5.08 6.57
N LEU A 105 13.76 4.71 5.90
CA LEU A 105 13.71 3.97 4.65
C LEU A 105 13.13 2.55 4.84
N THR A 106 13.47 1.90 5.96
CA THR A 106 12.88 0.61 6.34
C THR A 106 11.37 0.74 6.53
N TRP A 107 10.91 1.77 7.25
CA TRP A 107 9.48 1.98 7.48
C TRP A 107 8.72 2.38 6.22
N ILE A 108 9.34 3.06 5.25
CA ILE A 108 8.77 3.25 3.91
C ILE A 108 8.50 1.90 3.24
N PHE A 109 9.47 0.97 3.28
CA PHE A 109 9.28 -0.35 2.68
C PHE A 109 8.27 -1.22 3.45
N ILE A 110 8.22 -1.11 4.78
CA ILE A 110 7.17 -1.75 5.59
C ILE A 110 5.80 -1.19 5.21
N GLY A 111 5.68 0.13 5.01
CA GLY A 111 4.44 0.75 4.56
C GLY A 111 3.96 0.20 3.22
N ALA A 112 4.87 0.02 2.26
CA ALA A 112 4.55 -0.59 0.97
C ALA A 112 4.10 -2.06 1.12
N LEU A 113 4.69 -2.82 2.04
CA LEU A 113 4.27 -4.19 2.35
C LEU A 113 2.88 -4.24 2.97
N CYS A 114 2.55 -3.33 3.90
CA CYS A 114 1.22 -3.23 4.48
C CYS A 114 0.17 -2.90 3.40
N HIS A 115 0.47 -1.95 2.52
CA HIS A 115 -0.39 -1.65 1.37
C HIS A 115 -0.66 -2.89 0.52
N ILE A 116 0.37 -3.66 0.14
CA ILE A 116 0.20 -4.88 -0.66
C ILE A 116 -0.65 -5.93 0.08
N ALA A 117 -0.48 -6.07 1.39
CA ALA A 117 -1.27 -6.98 2.21
C ALA A 117 -2.74 -6.58 2.25
N GLU A 118 -3.03 -5.29 2.40
CA GLU A 118 -4.39 -4.75 2.32
C GLU A 118 -4.99 -4.95 0.92
N ASP A 119 -4.20 -4.71 -0.12
CA ASP A 119 -4.59 -4.92 -1.52
C ASP A 119 -4.90 -6.38 -1.85
N ALA A 120 -4.27 -7.33 -1.14
CA ALA A 120 -4.54 -8.77 -1.21
C ALA A 120 -5.90 -9.17 -0.59
N VAL A 121 -6.49 -8.34 0.27
CA VAL A 121 -7.85 -8.53 0.81
C VAL A 121 -8.90 -8.03 -0.18
N CYS A 122 -8.54 -7.03 -0.98
CA CYS A 122 -9.42 -6.34 -1.93
C CYS A 122 -9.32 -6.91 -3.36
N GLY A 123 -8.25 -7.63 -3.69
CA GLY A 123 -8.14 -8.42 -4.92
C GLY A 123 -6.82 -9.17 -5.00
N LYS A 124 -6.41 -9.52 -6.22
CA LYS A 124 -5.22 -10.37 -6.43
C LYS A 124 -3.95 -9.54 -6.59
N VAL A 125 -2.91 -9.87 -5.83
CA VAL A 125 -1.55 -9.32 -5.90
C VAL A 125 -0.52 -10.45 -6.07
N PRO A 126 0.68 -10.17 -6.60
CA PRO A 126 1.75 -11.17 -6.65
C PRO A 126 2.19 -11.63 -5.26
N PHE A 127 2.64 -12.89 -5.15
CA PHE A 127 3.17 -13.43 -3.90
C PHE A 127 4.66 -13.75 -3.99
N LEU A 128 5.05 -15.04 -3.98
CA LEU A 128 6.45 -15.46 -4.08
C LEU A 128 7.00 -15.23 -5.49
N TYR A 129 6.25 -15.61 -6.51
CA TYR A 129 6.61 -15.37 -7.90
C TYR A 129 5.74 -14.25 -8.49
N PRO A 130 6.30 -13.37 -9.35
CA PRO A 130 5.52 -12.28 -9.97
C PRO A 130 4.38 -12.80 -10.87
N THR A 131 4.50 -14.03 -11.35
CA THR A 131 3.47 -14.73 -12.14
C THR A 131 2.35 -15.35 -11.28
N GLN A 132 2.61 -15.59 -10.00
CA GLN A 132 1.64 -16.15 -9.06
C GLN A 132 0.87 -15.02 -8.38
N LYS A 133 -0.44 -14.95 -8.61
CA LYS A 133 -1.31 -13.97 -7.96
C LYS A 133 -2.20 -14.62 -6.89
N ILE A 134 -2.11 -14.14 -5.66
CA ILE A 134 -2.94 -14.56 -4.53
C ILE A 134 -3.78 -13.37 -4.05
N GLY A 135 -4.84 -13.65 -3.31
CA GLY A 135 -5.68 -12.62 -2.70
C GLY A 135 -7.16 -12.90 -2.91
N MET A 136 -7.96 -12.37 -2.00
CA MET A 136 -9.41 -12.48 -2.01
C MET A 136 -9.99 -11.17 -2.56
N ARG A 137 -11.20 -11.22 -3.12
CA ARG A 137 -11.95 -10.01 -3.48
C ARG A 137 -13.07 -9.82 -2.47
N LEU A 138 -12.71 -9.51 -1.22
CA LEU A 138 -13.67 -9.47 -0.13
C LEU A 138 -14.68 -8.34 -0.34
N PHE A 139 -14.22 -7.18 -0.82
CA PHE A 139 -15.03 -6.01 -1.15
C PHE A 139 -14.36 -5.18 -2.26
N THR A 140 -15.09 -4.20 -2.80
CA THR A 140 -14.59 -3.29 -3.84
C THR A 140 -13.95 -2.05 -3.18
N VAL A 141 -12.85 -1.57 -3.75
CA VAL A 141 -12.18 -0.33 -3.30
C VAL A 141 -13.12 0.88 -3.45
N GLY A 142 -13.17 1.75 -2.44
CA GLY A 142 -14.11 2.86 -2.27
C GLY A 142 -15.46 2.48 -1.66
N SER A 143 -15.71 1.21 -1.32
CA SER A 143 -17.02 0.77 -0.81
C SER A 143 -17.17 0.96 0.71
N PHE A 144 -18.40 1.09 1.21
CA PHE A 144 -18.68 1.14 2.66
C PHE A 144 -18.05 -0.05 3.44
N ARG A 145 -18.00 -1.23 2.81
CA ARG A 145 -17.41 -2.44 3.41
C ARG A 145 -15.91 -2.31 3.67
N GLU A 146 -15.20 -1.51 2.86
CA GLU A 146 -13.79 -1.21 3.09
C GLU A 146 -13.60 -0.37 4.35
N TYR A 147 -14.40 0.69 4.52
CA TYR A 147 -14.33 1.52 5.72
C TYR A 147 -14.64 0.74 6.98
N LEU A 148 -15.65 -0.13 6.93
CA LEU A 148 -15.97 -1.01 8.05
C LEU A 148 -14.82 -1.99 8.35
N PHE A 149 -14.22 -2.57 7.31
CA PHE A 149 -13.06 -3.46 7.47
C PHE A 149 -11.87 -2.74 8.11
N VAL A 150 -11.50 -1.56 7.61
CA VAL A 150 -10.42 -0.75 8.17
C VAL A 150 -10.70 -0.39 9.63
N LEU A 151 -11.92 0.03 9.95
CA LEU A 151 -12.31 0.34 11.33
C LEU A 151 -12.14 -0.88 12.26
N VAL A 152 -12.58 -2.06 11.82
CA VAL A 152 -12.40 -3.31 12.58
C VAL A 152 -10.92 -3.61 12.77
N CYS A 153 -10.09 -3.48 11.74
CA CYS A 153 -8.65 -3.69 11.85
C CYS A 153 -8.00 -2.72 12.85
N ILE A 154 -8.38 -1.43 12.83
CA ILE A 154 -7.89 -0.42 13.79
C ILE A 154 -8.24 -0.83 15.23
N VAL A 155 -9.49 -1.24 15.48
CA VAL A 155 -9.93 -1.69 16.81
C VAL A 155 -9.13 -2.91 17.26
N VAL A 156 -8.91 -3.89 16.37
CA VAL A 156 -8.12 -5.09 16.66
C VAL A 156 -6.67 -4.74 16.99
N VAL A 157 -6.05 -3.82 16.24
CA VAL A 157 -4.69 -3.35 16.48
C VAL A 157 -4.55 -2.74 17.86
N TYR A 158 -5.44 -1.81 18.24
CA TYR A 158 -5.38 -1.19 19.57
C TYR A 158 -5.76 -2.12 20.71
N ALA A 159 -6.72 -3.03 20.51
CA ALA A 159 -7.03 -4.08 21.48
C ALA A 159 -5.81 -4.96 21.72
N GLY A 160 -5.15 -5.44 20.66
CA GLY A 160 -3.92 -6.21 20.75
C GLY A 160 -2.80 -5.46 21.45
N GLN A 161 -2.58 -4.19 21.10
CA GLN A 161 -1.61 -3.33 21.78
C GLN A 161 -1.91 -3.19 23.27
N TYR A 162 -3.17 -3.03 23.65
CA TYR A 162 -3.58 -2.94 25.05
C TYR A 162 -3.29 -4.24 25.80
N PHE A 163 -3.63 -5.41 25.23
CA PHE A 163 -3.31 -6.71 25.83
C PHE A 163 -1.81 -6.97 25.97
N LEU A 164 -1.00 -6.57 24.99
CA LEU A 164 0.46 -6.74 25.06
C LEU A 164 1.15 -5.81 26.07
N ARG A 165 0.46 -4.76 26.53
CA ARG A 165 0.98 -3.79 27.51
C ARG A 165 0.45 -4.01 28.93
N MET A 166 -0.47 -4.95 29.13
CA MET A 166 -0.83 -5.46 30.46
C MET A 166 0.25 -6.42 30.97
#